data_AF-A0AAF0KNA6-F1
#
_entry.id   AF-A0AAF0KNA6-F1
#
_cell.length_a   1.000
_cell.length_b   1.000
_cell.length_c   1.000
_cell.angle_alpha   90.00
_cell.angle_beta   90.00
_cell.angle_gamma   90.00
#
_symmetry.space_group_name_H-M   'P 1'
#
loop_
_entity.id
_entity.type
_entity.pdbx_description
1 polymer ?
#
loop_
_entity_poly.entity_id
_entity_poly.type
_entity_poly.pdbx_seq_one_letter_code
_entity_poly.pdbx_strand_id
1 'polypeptide(L)'
;MPQGPEKVAQLYRMVMPGHVCPYGLKAHWLLRRHGYRVEDHALTSRAETDAFKAQHDVKTTPQIFIDGQRIGGHDDLRRFLGLKVPVPGATSYVPVLTVFAVAALLALAINWLTLAPLVGLLMLERFIAIAMMLLAMLKLQDVDKFATMFLNYDLLARRVIPYGRAYPFLELGAGTLMLTGLAPWLSIPVALFIGGIGAISVFKAVYIDKRELKCACVGGSSNVPLGFVSLTENVMMVAMALWMVAGIH
;
A
#
# COMPACT_ATOMS: atom_id res chain seq x y z
N MET A 1 42.77 -25.05 7.21
CA MET A 1 41.35 -25.29 7.56
C MET A 1 40.70 -25.94 6.35
N PRO A 2 40.04 -27.10 6.47
CA PRO A 2 39.42 -27.75 5.32
C PRO A 2 38.25 -26.87 4.85
N GLN A 3 38.27 -26.52 3.57
CA GLN A 3 37.15 -25.84 2.91
C GLN A 3 35.94 -26.77 3.03
N GLY A 4 34.87 -26.31 3.69
CA GLY A 4 33.59 -27.02 3.65
C GLY A 4 33.15 -27.21 2.19
N PRO A 5 32.26 -28.18 1.90
CA PRO A 5 31.82 -28.43 0.53
C PRO A 5 31.34 -27.13 -0.13
N GLU A 6 31.86 -26.85 -1.33
CA GLU A 6 31.52 -25.65 -2.10
C GLU A 6 30.01 -25.71 -2.38
N LYS A 7 29.26 -24.73 -1.86
CA LYS A 7 27.81 -24.68 -2.02
C LYS A 7 27.51 -24.26 -3.46
N VAL A 8 27.01 -25.18 -4.29
CA VAL A 8 26.66 -24.90 -5.68
C VAL A 8 25.14 -24.82 -5.84
N ALA A 9 24.67 -23.83 -6.59
CA ALA A 9 23.27 -23.68 -6.94
C ALA A 9 23.10 -23.44 -8.44
N GLN A 10 22.22 -24.20 -9.08
CA GLN A 10 21.82 -23.96 -10.46
C GLN A 10 20.61 -23.04 -10.49
N LEU A 11 20.68 -22.00 -11.31
CA LEU A 11 19.63 -21.01 -11.48
C LEU A 11 19.21 -20.97 -12.94
N TYR A 12 17.97 -21.36 -13.21
CA TYR A 12 17.36 -21.21 -14.52
C TYR A 12 16.48 -19.97 -14.53
N ARG A 13 16.85 -18.95 -15.30
CA ARG A 13 16.12 -17.66 -15.33
C ARG A 13 15.98 -17.12 -16.74
N MET A 14 14.87 -16.43 -17.00
CA MET A 14 14.65 -15.75 -18.28
C MET A 14 15.54 -14.51 -18.41
N VAL A 15 16.29 -14.45 -19.51
CA VAL A 15 17.11 -13.31 -19.93
C VAL A 15 16.95 -13.14 -21.44
N MET A 16 15.85 -12.50 -21.85
CA MET A 16 15.57 -12.24 -23.27
C MET A 16 15.92 -10.79 -23.63
N PRO A 17 16.23 -10.49 -24.89
CA PRO A 17 16.34 -9.11 -25.36
C PRO A 17 15.07 -8.32 -25.02
N GLY A 18 15.20 -7.23 -24.26
CA GLY A 18 14.06 -6.39 -23.83
C GLY A 18 13.21 -6.94 -22.68
N HIS A 19 13.50 -8.14 -22.14
CA HIS A 19 12.74 -8.69 -21.01
C HIS A 19 13.63 -9.48 -20.04
N VAL A 20 13.93 -8.85 -18.90
CA VAL A 20 14.71 -9.46 -17.81
C VAL A 20 13.79 -9.81 -16.65
N CYS A 21 13.83 -11.06 -16.18
CA CYS A 21 13.02 -11.49 -15.05
C CYS A 21 13.56 -10.89 -13.73
N PRO A 22 12.79 -10.01 -13.04
CA PRO A 22 13.25 -9.38 -11.80
C PRO A 22 13.45 -10.39 -10.66
N TYR A 23 12.62 -11.44 -10.60
CA TYR A 23 12.76 -12.51 -9.61
C TYR A 23 14.00 -13.38 -9.86
N GLY A 24 14.38 -13.57 -11.12
CA GLY A 24 15.64 -14.24 -11.49
C GLY A 24 16.86 -13.47 -10.99
N LEU A 25 16.88 -12.15 -11.18
CA LEU A 25 17.95 -11.29 -10.64
C LEU A 25 18.02 -11.33 -9.11
N LYS A 26 16.86 -11.25 -8.44
CA LYS A 26 16.80 -11.34 -6.98
C LYS A 26 17.28 -12.70 -6.47
N ALA A 27 16.91 -13.80 -7.12
CA ALA A 27 17.39 -15.14 -6.78
C ALA A 27 18.90 -15.27 -6.98
N HIS A 28 19.43 -14.81 -8.12
CA HIS A 28 20.87 -14.80 -8.41
C HIS A 28 21.66 -14.04 -7.33
N TRP A 29 21.23 -12.83 -6.98
CA TRP A 29 21.85 -12.04 -5.93
C TRP A 29 21.76 -12.72 -4.56
N LEU A 30 20.60 -13.29 -4.24
CA LEU A 30 20.35 -13.91 -2.93
C LEU A 30 21.22 -15.16 -2.70
N LEU A 31 21.38 -15.99 -3.73
CA LEU A 31 22.28 -17.16 -3.72
C LEU A 31 23.73 -16.73 -3.49
N ARG A 32 24.23 -15.77 -4.28
CA ARG A 32 25.61 -15.25 -4.11
C ARG A 32 25.83 -14.66 -2.71
N ARG A 33 24.85 -13.95 -2.16
CA ARG A 33 24.93 -13.38 -0.81
C ARG A 33 25.03 -14.44 0.30
N HIS A 34 24.47 -15.64 0.08
CA HIS A 34 24.52 -16.75 1.05
C HIS A 34 25.69 -17.71 0.79
N GLY A 35 26.66 -17.30 -0.03
CA GLY A 35 27.89 -18.06 -0.27
C GLY A 35 27.74 -19.20 -1.28
N TYR A 36 26.68 -19.20 -2.09
CA TYR A 36 26.55 -20.15 -3.20
C TYR A 36 27.35 -19.68 -4.42
N ARG A 37 28.08 -20.61 -5.03
CA ARG A 37 28.49 -20.49 -6.42
C ARG A 37 27.29 -20.77 -7.31
N VAL A 38 26.95 -19.82 -8.17
CA VAL A 38 25.74 -19.89 -9.00
C VAL A 38 26.11 -20.30 -10.42
N GLU A 39 25.55 -21.42 -10.85
CA GLU A 39 25.53 -21.86 -12.25
C GLU A 39 24.30 -21.23 -12.90
N ASP A 40 24.50 -20.11 -13.60
CA ASP A 40 23.42 -19.31 -14.19
C ASP A 40 23.08 -19.80 -15.60
N HIS A 41 21.94 -20.47 -15.73
CA HIS A 41 21.38 -20.96 -16.98
C HIS A 41 20.34 -19.95 -17.50
N ALA A 42 20.80 -19.04 -18.36
CA ALA A 42 19.97 -18.02 -18.97
C ALA A 42 19.08 -18.62 -20.07
N LEU A 43 17.77 -18.56 -19.89
CA LEU A 43 16.77 -18.90 -20.90
C LEU A 43 16.54 -17.67 -21.78
N THR A 44 17.03 -17.71 -23.01
CA THR A 44 17.17 -16.54 -23.91
C THR A 44 16.03 -16.38 -24.91
N SER A 45 15.16 -17.39 -25.02
CA SER A 45 13.96 -17.33 -25.87
C SER A 45 12.71 -17.83 -25.16
N ARG A 46 11.54 -17.44 -25.69
CA ARG A 46 10.24 -17.95 -25.20
C ARG A 46 10.11 -19.46 -25.43
N ALA A 47 10.54 -19.96 -26.59
CA ALA A 47 10.52 -21.39 -26.90
C ALA A 47 11.36 -22.19 -25.89
N GLU A 48 12.56 -21.71 -25.56
CA GLU A 48 13.43 -22.33 -24.55
C GLU A 48 12.81 -22.28 -23.15
N THR A 49 12.18 -21.16 -22.80
CA THR A 49 11.47 -21.00 -21.52
C THR A 49 10.29 -21.96 -21.40
N ASP A 50 9.48 -22.07 -22.45
CA ASP A 50 8.29 -22.92 -22.45
C ASP A 50 8.68 -24.41 -22.52
N ALA A 51 9.75 -24.76 -23.24
CA ALA A 51 10.34 -26.10 -23.22
C ALA A 51 10.87 -26.47 -21.83
N PHE A 52 11.60 -25.56 -21.16
CA PHE A 52 12.08 -25.78 -19.79
C PHE A 52 10.91 -25.98 -18.81
N LYS A 53 9.87 -25.15 -18.92
CA LYS A 53 8.65 -25.28 -18.11
C LYS A 53 7.95 -26.62 -18.29
N ALA A 54 7.83 -27.09 -19.53
CA ALA A 54 7.25 -28.38 -19.85
C ALA A 54 8.11 -29.54 -19.33
N GLN A 55 9.43 -29.47 -19.53
CA GLN A 55 10.38 -30.51 -19.10
C GLN A 55 10.40 -30.68 -17.58
N HIS A 56 10.31 -29.59 -16.83
CA HIS A 56 10.37 -29.61 -15.37
C HIS A 56 8.99 -29.56 -14.69
N ASP A 57 7.89 -29.60 -15.45
CA ASP A 57 6.51 -29.45 -14.96
C ASP A 57 6.35 -28.24 -14.01
N VAL A 58 6.75 -27.05 -14.47
CA VAL A 58 6.66 -25.80 -13.72
C VAL A 58 5.96 -24.71 -14.52
N LYS A 59 5.19 -23.85 -13.84
CA LYS A 59 4.46 -22.76 -14.48
C LYS A 59 5.28 -21.48 -14.65
N THR A 60 6.31 -21.30 -13.82
CA THR A 60 7.04 -20.04 -13.68
C THR A 60 8.55 -20.24 -13.65
N THR A 61 9.29 -19.20 -14.02
CA THR A 61 10.73 -19.05 -13.79
C THR A 61 10.96 -17.79 -12.94
N PRO A 62 12.06 -17.68 -12.17
CA PRO A 62 13.20 -18.60 -12.12
C PRO A 62 12.89 -19.92 -11.42
N GLN A 63 13.74 -20.93 -11.68
CA GLN A 63 13.80 -22.17 -10.92
C GLN A 63 15.21 -22.35 -10.36
N ILE A 64 15.30 -22.71 -9.08
CA ILE A 64 16.55 -22.91 -8.36
C ILE A 64 16.69 -24.38 -7.98
N PHE A 65 17.87 -24.93 -8.20
CA PHE A 65 18.27 -26.27 -7.77
C PHE A 65 19.53 -26.17 -6.91
N ILE A 66 19.55 -26.87 -5.79
CA ILE A 66 20.67 -26.92 -4.83
C ILE A 66 20.88 -28.39 -4.48
N ASP A 67 22.12 -28.88 -4.54
CA ASP A 67 22.47 -30.28 -4.27
C ASP A 67 21.62 -31.30 -5.06
N GLY A 68 21.29 -30.96 -6.32
CA GLY A 68 20.45 -31.78 -7.20
C GLY A 68 18.95 -31.77 -6.85
N GLN A 69 18.53 -31.09 -5.77
CA GLN A 69 17.14 -30.96 -5.37
C GLN A 69 16.54 -29.66 -5.91
N ARG A 70 15.31 -29.74 -6.46
CA ARG A 70 14.57 -28.57 -6.90
C ARG A 70 14.02 -27.82 -5.69
N ILE A 71 14.56 -26.62 -5.46
CA ILE A 71 14.07 -25.71 -4.41
C ILE A 71 12.79 -25.01 -4.85
N GLY A 72 12.71 -24.59 -6.12
CA GLY A 72 11.54 -23.90 -6.67
C GLY A 72 11.84 -22.48 -7.11
N GLY A 73 10.88 -21.57 -6.91
CA GLY A 73 11.00 -20.17 -7.32
C GLY A 73 11.73 -19.28 -6.31
N HIS A 74 11.67 -17.96 -6.52
CA HIS A 74 12.33 -16.99 -5.62
C HIS A 74 11.80 -17.06 -4.18
N ASP A 75 10.50 -17.25 -3.99
CA ASP A 75 9.90 -17.38 -2.66
C ASP A 75 10.32 -18.67 -1.97
N ASP A 76 10.40 -19.78 -2.71
CA ASP A 76 10.86 -21.06 -2.16
C ASP A 76 12.34 -20.99 -1.75
N LEU A 77 13.17 -20.33 -2.56
CA LEU A 77 14.55 -20.04 -2.18
C LEU A 77 14.65 -19.23 -0.89
N ARG A 78 13.78 -18.22 -0.70
CA ARG A 78 13.76 -17.47 0.56
C ARG A 78 13.38 -18.36 1.74
N ARG A 79 12.40 -19.26 1.59
CA ARG A 79 12.04 -20.23 2.64
C ARG A 79 13.21 -21.16 2.96
N PHE A 80 13.87 -21.70 1.93
CA PHE A 80 15.02 -22.59 2.06
C PHE A 80 16.18 -21.92 2.83
N LEU A 81 16.41 -20.63 2.61
CA LEU A 81 17.42 -19.84 3.31
C LEU A 81 16.96 -19.34 4.70
N GLY A 82 15.79 -19.75 5.20
CA GLY A 82 15.25 -19.31 6.49
C GLY A 82 14.79 -17.86 6.53
N LEU A 83 14.59 -17.23 5.37
CA LEU A 83 14.13 -15.85 5.26
C LEU A 83 12.61 -15.77 5.30
N LYS A 84 12.09 -14.70 5.91
CA LYS A 84 10.64 -14.41 5.89
C LYS A 84 10.17 -14.26 4.44
N VAL A 85 9.08 -14.93 4.08
CA VAL A 85 8.41 -14.79 2.79
C VAL A 85 7.06 -14.11 3.01
N PRO A 86 6.71 -13.08 2.23
CA PRO A 86 5.39 -12.47 2.31
C PRO A 86 4.32 -13.54 2.06
N VAL A 87 3.41 -13.75 3.01
CA VAL A 87 2.26 -14.61 2.79
C VAL A 87 1.36 -13.90 1.76
N PRO A 88 1.00 -14.55 0.63
CA PRO A 88 0.08 -13.96 -0.33
C PRO A 88 -1.22 -13.53 0.37
N GLY A 89 -1.57 -12.26 0.22
CA GLY A 89 -2.77 -11.69 0.85
C GLY A 89 -2.59 -11.18 2.30
N ALA A 90 -1.40 -11.28 2.89
CA ALA A 90 -1.14 -10.69 4.21
C ALA A 90 -1.37 -9.18 4.21
N THR A 91 -1.99 -8.70 5.29
CA THR A 91 -2.25 -7.27 5.47
C THR A 91 -0.99 -6.53 5.93
N SER A 92 -0.85 -5.27 5.53
CA SER A 92 0.29 -4.43 5.90
C SER A 92 -0.14 -3.01 6.25
N TYR A 93 0.28 -2.53 7.41
CA TYR A 93 0.06 -1.15 7.85
C TYR A 93 1.17 -0.18 7.41
N VAL A 94 2.29 -0.69 6.89
CA VAL A 94 3.45 0.12 6.50
C VAL A 94 3.06 1.28 5.57
N PRO A 95 2.26 1.08 4.49
CA PRO A 95 1.92 2.18 3.59
C PRO A 95 1.17 3.33 4.30
N VAL A 96 0.24 3.02 5.21
CA VAL A 96 -0.52 4.02 5.96
C VAL A 96 0.36 4.76 6.96
N LEU A 97 1.16 4.01 7.72
CA LEU A 97 2.07 4.60 8.69
C LEU A 97 3.07 5.53 8.01
N THR A 98 3.54 5.19 6.81
CA THR A 98 4.38 6.07 6.00
C THR A 98 3.64 7.36 5.63
N VAL A 99 2.38 7.29 5.20
CA VAL A 99 1.57 8.48 4.87
C VAL A 99 1.42 9.40 6.07
N PHE A 100 1.06 8.86 7.24
CA PHE A 100 0.94 9.66 8.46
C PHE A 100 2.29 10.21 8.94
N ALA A 101 3.37 9.43 8.86
CA ALA A 101 4.70 9.93 9.20
C ALA A 101 5.11 11.11 8.31
N VAL A 102 4.87 11.00 6.99
CA VAL A 102 5.15 12.08 6.03
C VAL A 102 4.25 13.30 6.31
N ALA A 103 2.96 13.09 6.59
CA ALA A 103 2.05 14.18 6.94
C ALA A 103 2.51 14.93 8.20
N ALA A 104 2.97 14.20 9.23
CA ALA A 104 3.47 14.81 10.47
C ALA A 104 4.76 15.61 10.23
N LEU A 105 5.69 15.09 9.42
CA LEU A 105 6.91 15.80 9.03
C LEU A 105 6.59 17.08 8.24
N LEU A 106 5.62 17.02 7.32
CA LEU A 106 5.17 18.20 6.56
C LEU A 106 4.49 19.23 7.47
N ALA A 107 3.64 18.79 8.41
CA ALA A 107 3.02 19.69 9.38
C ALA A 107 4.07 20.40 10.24
N LEU A 108 5.07 19.66 10.74
CA LEU A 108 6.19 20.23 11.49
C LEU A 108 7.01 21.21 10.65
N ALA A 109 7.31 20.86 9.39
CA ALA A 109 8.04 21.73 8.47
C ALA A 109 7.27 23.03 8.20
N ILE A 110 5.95 22.96 7.99
CA ILE A 110 5.12 24.16 7.82
C ILE A 110 5.10 24.99 9.11
N ASN A 111 4.96 24.37 10.29
CA ASN A 111 5.03 25.12 11.56
C ASN A 111 6.37 25.83 11.73
N TRP A 112 7.47 25.16 11.41
CA TRP A 112 8.80 25.74 11.42
C TRP A 112 8.92 26.94 10.46
N LEU A 113 8.46 26.79 9.21
CA LEU A 113 8.52 27.84 8.19
C LEU A 113 7.59 29.03 8.49
N THR A 114 6.47 28.81 9.15
CA THR A 114 5.52 29.88 9.52
C THR A 114 5.76 30.43 10.94
N LEU A 115 6.87 30.05 11.59
CA LEU A 115 7.21 30.45 12.97
C LEU A 115 6.09 30.13 13.99
N ALA A 116 5.33 29.06 13.73
CA ALA A 116 4.28 28.58 14.62
C ALA A 116 4.87 27.58 15.65
N PRO A 117 4.23 27.38 16.81
CA PRO A 117 4.65 26.37 17.78
C PRO A 117 4.75 24.99 17.15
N LEU A 118 5.87 24.28 17.37
CA LEU A 118 6.10 22.96 16.77
C LEU A 118 5.12 21.90 17.29
N VAL A 119 4.65 22.06 18.52
CA VAL A 119 3.66 21.18 19.14
C VAL A 119 2.50 22.04 19.63
N GLY A 120 1.28 21.68 19.25
CA GLY A 120 0.07 22.40 19.62
C GLY A 120 -1.13 22.02 18.75
N LEU A 121 -2.27 22.66 19.00
CA LEU A 121 -3.51 22.42 18.27
C LEU A 121 -3.37 22.71 16.76
N LEU A 122 -2.67 23.80 16.41
CA LEU A 122 -2.38 24.14 15.01
C LEU A 122 -1.53 23.07 14.29
N MET A 123 -0.61 22.41 14.99
CA MET A 123 0.17 21.30 14.43
C MET A 123 -0.75 20.11 14.13
N LEU A 124 -1.67 19.80 15.03
CA LEU A 124 -2.65 18.73 14.86
C LEU A 124 -3.62 19.01 13.69
N GLU A 125 -4.11 20.24 13.57
CA GLU A 125 -4.97 20.67 12.45
C GLU A 125 -4.26 20.52 11.10
N ARG A 126 -3.04 21.04 11.00
CA ARG A 126 -2.21 20.91 9.79
C ARG A 126 -1.92 19.45 9.48
N PHE A 127 -1.60 18.64 10.48
CA PHE A 127 -1.38 17.21 10.33
C PHE A 127 -2.61 16.50 9.75
N ILE A 128 -3.80 16.71 10.30
CA ILE A 128 -5.03 16.06 9.84
C ILE A 128 -5.34 16.49 8.39
N ALA A 129 -5.28 17.78 8.09
CA ALA A 129 -5.55 18.29 6.74
C ALA A 129 -4.56 17.73 5.70
N ILE A 130 -3.25 17.70 6.01
CA ILE A 130 -2.23 17.14 5.12
C ILE A 130 -2.42 15.63 4.96
N ALA A 131 -2.73 14.91 6.04
CA ALA A 131 -3.00 13.47 5.96
C ALA A 131 -4.19 13.18 5.04
N MET A 132 -5.28 13.95 5.15
CA MET A 132 -6.43 13.86 4.23
C MET A 132 -6.01 14.11 2.78
N MET A 133 -5.21 15.16 2.52
CA MET A 133 -4.74 15.47 1.17
C MET A 133 -3.88 14.34 0.58
N LEU A 134 -2.98 13.75 1.38
CA LEU A 134 -2.14 12.64 0.93
C LEU A 134 -2.94 11.35 0.68
N LEU A 135 -3.90 11.02 1.55
CA LEU A 135 -4.78 9.86 1.35
C LEU A 135 -5.68 10.06 0.13
N ALA A 136 -6.23 11.26 -0.05
CA ALA A 136 -6.98 11.63 -1.25
C ALA A 136 -6.13 11.51 -2.52
N MET A 137 -4.87 11.97 -2.49
CA MET A 137 -3.94 11.81 -3.61
C MET A 137 -3.72 10.33 -3.98
N LEU A 138 -3.56 9.43 -2.99
CA LEU A 138 -3.42 7.99 -3.24
C LEU A 138 -4.68 7.38 -3.85
N LYS A 139 -5.87 7.84 -3.44
CA LYS A 139 -7.15 7.45 -4.04
C LYS A 139 -7.28 7.95 -5.48
N LEU A 140 -6.74 9.15 -5.77
CA LEU A 140 -6.74 9.78 -7.10
C LEU A 140 -5.77 9.13 -8.10
N GLN A 141 -4.73 8.42 -7.65
CA GLN A 141 -3.80 7.72 -8.56
C GLN A 141 -4.49 6.66 -9.44
N ASP A 142 -5.57 6.05 -8.93
CA ASP A 142 -6.39 5.09 -9.68
C ASP A 142 -7.84 5.16 -9.17
N VAL A 143 -8.57 6.17 -9.65
CA VAL A 143 -9.94 6.49 -9.21
C VAL A 143 -10.91 5.35 -9.48
N ASP A 144 -10.79 4.66 -10.62
CA ASP A 144 -11.71 3.58 -10.98
C ASP A 144 -11.53 2.36 -10.08
N LYS A 145 -10.28 2.01 -9.78
CA LYS A 145 -9.99 0.92 -8.84
C LYS A 145 -10.37 1.29 -7.42
N PHE A 146 -10.14 2.54 -7.01
CA PHE A 146 -10.64 3.05 -5.73
C PHE A 146 -12.16 2.94 -5.65
N ALA A 147 -12.89 3.50 -6.62
CA ALA A 147 -14.36 3.53 -6.61
C ALA A 147 -14.93 2.11 -6.55
N THR A 148 -14.36 1.18 -7.33
CA THR A 148 -14.78 -0.24 -7.32
C THR A 148 -14.57 -0.89 -5.95
N MET A 149 -13.44 -0.63 -5.29
CA MET A 149 -13.18 -1.12 -3.93
C MET A 149 -14.08 -0.44 -2.89
N PHE A 150 -14.34 0.84 -3.04
CA PHE A 150 -15.15 1.66 -2.13
C PHE A 150 -16.62 1.22 -2.09
N LEU A 151 -17.18 0.81 -3.25
CA LEU A 151 -18.52 0.20 -3.34
C LEU A 151 -18.69 -1.04 -2.45
N ASN A 152 -17.61 -1.73 -2.08
CA ASN A 152 -17.71 -2.93 -1.24
C ASN A 152 -18.08 -2.64 0.22
N TYR A 153 -18.06 -1.40 0.69
CA TYR A 153 -18.41 -1.08 2.07
C TYR A 153 -19.14 0.25 2.25
N ASP A 154 -18.92 1.24 1.39
CA ASP A 154 -19.56 2.55 1.55
C ASP A 154 -21.05 2.52 1.19
N LEU A 155 -21.89 2.94 2.14
CA LEU A 155 -23.35 2.88 2.01
C LEU A 155 -23.87 3.85 0.94
N LEU A 156 -23.29 5.04 0.83
CA LEU A 156 -23.73 6.04 -0.14
C LEU A 156 -23.21 5.72 -1.53
N ALA A 157 -21.96 5.26 -1.66
CA ALA A 157 -21.40 4.86 -2.95
C ALA A 157 -22.19 3.71 -3.57
N ARG A 158 -22.64 2.74 -2.76
CA ARG A 158 -23.51 1.65 -3.22
C ARG A 158 -24.85 2.14 -3.78
N ARG A 159 -25.38 3.23 -3.25
CA ARG A 159 -26.66 3.81 -3.69
C ARG A 159 -26.49 4.79 -4.84
N VAL A 160 -25.37 5.52 -4.88
CA VAL A 160 -25.05 6.55 -5.87
C VAL A 160 -23.64 6.27 -6.40
N ILE A 161 -23.52 5.43 -7.42
CA ILE A 161 -22.21 4.99 -7.96
C ILE A 161 -21.29 6.17 -8.33
N PRO A 162 -21.76 7.27 -8.94
CA PRO A 162 -20.90 8.42 -9.23
C PRO A 162 -20.23 9.05 -8.00
N TYR A 163 -20.84 8.93 -6.81
CA TYR A 163 -20.25 9.42 -5.57
C TYR A 163 -18.91 8.74 -5.27
N GLY A 164 -18.75 7.45 -5.57
CA GLY A 164 -17.49 6.74 -5.36
C GLY A 164 -16.33 7.33 -6.18
N ARG A 165 -16.60 7.88 -7.37
CA ARG A 165 -15.59 8.59 -8.17
C ARG A 165 -15.37 10.02 -7.70
N ALA A 166 -16.40 10.67 -7.17
CA ALA A 166 -16.32 12.04 -6.67
C ALA A 166 -15.62 12.14 -5.29
N TYR A 167 -15.71 11.09 -4.46
CA TYR A 167 -15.22 11.07 -3.08
C TYR A 167 -13.77 11.56 -2.93
N PRO A 168 -12.78 11.05 -3.71
CA PRO A 168 -11.38 11.49 -3.54
C PRO A 168 -11.17 12.97 -3.83
N PHE A 169 -11.97 13.55 -4.74
CA PHE A 169 -11.92 14.98 -5.04
C PHE A 169 -12.53 15.83 -3.93
N LEU A 170 -13.66 15.37 -3.37
CA LEU A 170 -14.30 16.03 -2.22
C LEU A 170 -13.37 16.03 -1.00
N GLU A 171 -12.69 14.91 -0.76
CA GLU A 171 -11.73 14.77 0.33
C GLU A 171 -10.50 15.66 0.13
N LEU A 172 -9.90 15.67 -1.07
CA LEU A 172 -8.77 16.54 -1.38
C LEU A 172 -9.16 18.02 -1.24
N GLY A 173 -10.33 18.39 -1.77
CA GLY A 173 -10.87 19.74 -1.70
C GLY A 173 -11.10 20.18 -0.26
N ALA A 174 -11.76 19.35 0.55
CA ALA A 174 -11.97 19.60 1.96
C ALA A 174 -10.64 19.76 2.71
N GLY A 175 -9.70 18.81 2.57
CA GLY A 175 -8.38 18.89 3.20
C GLY A 175 -7.61 20.16 2.84
N THR A 176 -7.64 20.57 1.56
CA THR A 176 -6.98 21.80 1.09
C THR A 176 -7.59 23.06 1.70
N LEU A 177 -8.93 23.14 1.74
CA LEU A 177 -9.64 24.27 2.33
C LEU A 177 -9.47 24.33 3.85
N MET A 178 -9.41 23.18 4.52
CA MET A 178 -9.15 23.08 5.95
C MET A 178 -7.71 23.49 6.29
N LEU A 179 -6.72 23.11 5.46
CA LEU A 179 -5.32 23.51 5.65
C LEU A 179 -5.11 25.02 5.51
N THR A 180 -5.83 25.65 4.56
CA THR A 180 -5.67 27.08 4.22
C THR A 180 -6.60 28.00 5.02
N GLY A 181 -7.68 27.48 5.61
CA GLY A 181 -8.70 28.28 6.27
C GLY A 181 -9.55 29.15 5.33
N LEU A 182 -9.47 28.96 4.01
CA LEU A 182 -10.02 29.90 3.02
C LEU A 182 -11.56 29.83 2.87
N ALA A 183 -12.18 28.67 3.13
CA ALA A 183 -13.64 28.51 3.03
C ALA A 183 -14.22 27.47 4.02
N PRO A 184 -14.21 27.76 5.34
CA PRO A 184 -14.75 26.85 6.36
C PRO A 184 -16.23 26.51 6.12
N TRP A 185 -17.01 27.48 5.63
CA TRP A 185 -18.44 27.28 5.30
C TRP A 185 -18.69 26.17 4.27
N LEU A 186 -17.70 25.84 3.43
CA LEU A 186 -17.78 24.78 2.43
C LEU A 186 -17.03 23.52 2.91
N SER A 187 -15.84 23.67 3.47
CA SER A 187 -15.02 22.51 3.86
C SER A 187 -15.61 21.72 5.02
N ILE A 188 -16.18 22.40 6.02
CA ILE A 188 -16.83 21.78 7.18
C ILE A 188 -17.99 20.87 6.77
N PRO A 189 -19.03 21.35 6.05
CA PRO A 189 -20.17 20.49 5.71
C PRO A 189 -19.76 19.34 4.80
N VAL A 190 -18.81 19.55 3.88
CA VAL A 190 -18.29 18.47 3.03
C VAL A 190 -17.61 17.40 3.89
N ALA A 191 -16.70 17.79 4.78
CA ALA A 191 -15.96 16.89 5.67
C ALA A 191 -16.89 16.13 6.63
N LEU A 192 -17.87 16.81 7.23
CA LEU A 192 -18.88 16.16 8.09
C LEU A 192 -19.74 15.17 7.31
N PHE A 193 -20.15 15.52 6.09
CA PHE A 193 -21.00 14.67 5.28
C PHE A 193 -20.27 13.40 4.82
N ILE A 194 -19.10 13.55 4.18
CA ILE A 194 -18.36 12.40 3.66
C ILE A 194 -17.75 11.57 4.81
N GLY A 195 -17.21 12.23 5.84
CA GLY A 195 -16.62 11.56 7.00
C GLY A 195 -17.67 10.88 7.88
N GLY A 196 -18.84 11.49 8.07
CA GLY A 196 -19.94 10.89 8.82
C GLY A 196 -20.50 9.64 8.15
N ILE A 197 -20.80 9.72 6.85
CA ILE A 197 -21.26 8.57 6.06
C ILE A 197 -20.19 7.48 6.00
N GLY A 198 -18.93 7.86 5.77
CA GLY A 198 -17.80 6.94 5.73
C GLY A 198 -17.59 6.22 7.07
N ALA A 199 -17.64 6.95 8.20
CA ALA A 199 -17.54 6.37 9.54
C ALA A 199 -18.63 5.33 9.80
N ILE A 200 -19.89 5.66 9.51
CA ILE A 200 -21.02 4.74 9.68
C ILE A 200 -20.85 3.51 8.78
N SER A 201 -20.42 3.72 7.53
CA SER A 201 -20.21 2.64 6.56
C SER A 201 -19.12 1.67 6.99
N VAL A 202 -17.96 2.17 7.42
CA VAL A 202 -16.85 1.36 7.93
C VAL A 202 -17.25 0.67 9.23
N PHE A 203 -17.92 1.38 10.14
CA PHE A 203 -18.39 0.81 11.41
C PHE A 203 -19.32 -0.38 11.15
N LYS A 204 -20.30 -0.22 10.26
CA LYS A 204 -21.20 -1.31 9.86
C LYS A 204 -20.44 -2.47 9.22
N ALA A 205 -19.58 -2.20 8.23
CA ALA A 205 -18.89 -3.26 7.49
C ALA A 205 -17.95 -4.11 8.37
N VAL A 206 -17.27 -3.46 9.32
CA VAL A 206 -16.21 -4.08 10.13
C VAL A 206 -16.75 -4.64 11.44
N TYR A 207 -17.56 -3.87 12.18
CA TYR A 207 -17.98 -4.25 13.54
C TYR A 207 -19.31 -5.01 13.55
N ILE A 208 -20.22 -4.70 12.61
CA ILE A 208 -21.53 -5.37 12.54
C ILE A 208 -21.44 -6.57 11.59
N ASP A 209 -21.02 -6.33 10.34
CA ASP A 209 -21.00 -7.36 9.29
C ASP A 209 -19.75 -8.27 9.38
N LYS A 210 -18.79 -7.95 10.25
CA LYS A 210 -17.53 -8.69 10.48
C LYS A 210 -16.80 -9.05 9.18
N ARG A 211 -16.79 -8.14 8.20
CA ARG A 211 -16.17 -8.38 6.89
C ARG A 211 -14.67 -8.06 6.93
N GLU A 212 -13.85 -9.01 6.50
CA GLU A 212 -12.42 -8.78 6.27
C GLU A 212 -12.21 -8.11 4.91
N LEU A 213 -12.25 -6.78 4.90
CA LEU A 213 -12.08 -5.98 3.68
C LEU A 213 -10.75 -5.22 3.68
N LYS A 214 -10.22 -4.99 2.48
CA LYS A 214 -9.06 -4.13 2.26
C LYS A 214 -9.49 -2.66 2.20
N CYS A 215 -8.74 -1.78 2.85
CA CYS A 215 -8.93 -0.31 2.80
C CYS A 215 -8.67 0.17 1.38
N ALA A 216 -9.60 0.92 0.79
CA ALA A 216 -9.34 1.65 -0.45
C ALA A 216 -8.52 2.93 -0.22
N CYS A 217 -8.20 3.22 1.05
CA CYS A 217 -7.66 4.49 1.56
C CYS A 217 -6.26 4.83 1.04
N VAL A 218 -5.49 3.80 0.69
CA VAL A 218 -4.14 3.92 0.10
C VAL A 218 -4.15 3.49 -1.38
N GLY A 219 -5.30 3.66 -2.04
CA GLY A 219 -5.53 3.18 -3.41
C GLY A 219 -5.88 1.69 -3.49
N GLY A 220 -6.46 1.28 -4.61
CA GLY A 220 -7.03 -0.07 -4.78
C GLY A 220 -6.02 -1.23 -4.89
N SER A 221 -4.71 -0.97 -4.83
CA SER A 221 -3.64 -1.99 -4.85
C SER A 221 -3.08 -2.33 -3.46
N SER A 222 -3.52 -1.65 -2.40
CA SER A 222 -2.96 -1.82 -1.07
C SER A 222 -3.60 -2.97 -0.30
N ASN A 223 -2.81 -3.69 0.51
CA ASN A 223 -3.28 -4.74 1.42
C ASN A 223 -3.49 -4.20 2.85
N VAL A 224 -3.92 -2.94 2.99
CA VAL A 224 -4.21 -2.36 4.30
C VAL A 224 -5.55 -2.89 4.80
N PRO A 225 -5.69 -3.33 6.05
CA PRO A 225 -6.98 -3.73 6.57
C PRO A 225 -7.86 -2.49 6.78
N LEU A 226 -9.12 -2.55 6.33
CA LEU A 226 -10.06 -1.42 6.37
C LEU A 226 -10.31 -0.91 7.79
N GLY A 227 -10.40 -1.82 8.76
CA GLY A 227 -10.96 -1.62 10.10
C GLY A 227 -10.52 -0.36 10.84
N PHE A 228 -9.42 -0.45 11.58
CA PHE A 228 -9.00 0.62 12.49
C PHE A 228 -8.57 1.88 11.75
N VAL A 229 -7.85 1.73 10.63
CA VAL A 229 -7.28 2.86 9.88
C VAL A 229 -8.37 3.74 9.27
N SER A 230 -9.30 3.14 8.52
CA SER A 230 -10.34 3.91 7.84
C SER A 230 -11.32 4.53 8.81
N LEU A 231 -11.64 3.83 9.92
CA LEU A 231 -12.49 4.41 10.96
C LEU A 231 -11.82 5.64 11.59
N THR A 232 -10.54 5.53 11.94
CA THR A 232 -9.79 6.65 12.54
C THR A 232 -9.72 7.85 11.60
N GLU A 233 -9.51 7.61 10.30
CA GLU A 233 -9.51 8.66 9.27
C GLU A 233 -10.84 9.42 9.22
N ASN A 234 -11.97 8.70 9.11
CA ASN A 234 -13.29 9.31 9.05
C ASN A 234 -13.64 10.05 10.35
N VAL A 235 -13.25 9.50 11.50
CA VAL A 235 -13.45 10.15 12.81
C VAL A 235 -12.61 11.42 12.94
N MET A 236 -11.34 11.40 12.51
CA MET A 236 -10.48 12.60 12.52
C MET A 236 -11.06 13.71 11.63
N MET A 237 -11.62 13.34 10.47
CA MET A 237 -12.26 14.28 9.56
C MET A 237 -13.48 14.96 10.18
N VAL A 238 -14.34 14.18 10.85
CA VAL A 238 -15.50 14.71 11.58
C VAL A 238 -15.06 15.54 12.79
N ALA A 239 -14.09 15.07 13.56
CA ALA A 239 -13.57 15.77 14.74
C ALA A 239 -12.97 17.13 14.36
N MET A 240 -12.17 17.18 13.30
CA MET A 240 -11.59 18.42 12.79
C MET A 240 -12.67 19.37 12.27
N ALA A 241 -13.69 18.85 11.58
CA ALA A 241 -14.79 19.70 11.11
C ALA A 241 -15.61 20.28 12.29
N LEU A 242 -15.89 19.49 13.34
CA LEU A 242 -16.55 19.97 14.55
C LEU A 242 -15.69 20.99 15.31
N TRP A 243 -14.38 20.78 15.36
CA TRP A 243 -13.43 21.73 15.92
C TRP A 243 -13.44 23.06 15.17
N MET A 244 -13.46 23.01 13.84
CA MET A 244 -13.60 24.20 13.00
C MET A 244 -14.97 24.89 13.16
N VAL A 245 -16.04 24.16 13.49
CA VAL A 245 -17.34 24.78 13.83
C VAL A 245 -17.29 25.50 15.18
N ALA A 246 -16.56 24.94 16.16
CA ALA A 246 -16.49 25.49 17.50
C ALA A 246 -15.74 26.85 17.58
N GLY A 247 -15.17 27.34 16.48
CA GLY A 247 -14.48 28.63 16.43
C GLY A 247 -13.17 28.66 17.22
N ILE A 248 -12.64 27.50 17.60
CA ILE A 248 -11.39 27.39 18.36
C ILE A 248 -10.23 27.40 17.36
N HIS A 249 -9.89 28.57 16.82
CA HIS A 249 -8.80 28.75 15.85
C HIS A 249 -7.99 29.99 16.24
#